data_AF-S2FG28-F1
#
_entry.id   AF-S2FG28-F1
#
_cell.length_a   1.000
_cell.length_b   1.000
_cell.length_c   1.000
_cell.angle_alpha   90.00
_cell.angle_beta   90.00
_cell.angle_gamma   90.00
#
_symmetry.space_group_name_H-M   'P 1'
#
loop_
_entity.id
_entity.type
_entity.pdbx_description
1 polymer ?
#
loop_
_entity_poly.entity_id
_entity_poly.type
_entity_poly.pdbx_seq_one_letter_code
_entity_poly.pdbx_strand_id
1 'polypeptide(L)'
;MNTSEDTDNEVNQPYDQLFAFFKATSIGILYQLSPHLLSEEYQAMLDDLVGKAKVELIDLLEEAEYTNALNQKIEQWRNQKRGPKHTRVIVKIINNTSHTFGIAQTSLPMSKAERESFQTPTQGQTAFKCDFDYSYAYPWPKNKIMFNQFIDFVDNHIGVRFDLGMIMNTSFGVHTPTLRPSVKNTVTSIGSSSIKCSTTTTRMGDEAPFDFEVEIILG
;
A
#
# COMPACT_ATOMS: atom_id res chain seq x y z
N MET A 1 -47.57 13.65 14.10
CA MET A 1 -46.96 12.67 15.02
C MET A 1 -45.58 12.35 14.49
N ASN A 2 -44.59 12.62 15.36
CA ASN A 2 -43.21 12.13 15.43
C ASN A 2 -42.35 11.96 14.18
N THR A 3 -41.44 12.95 14.08
CA THR A 3 -39.98 12.84 13.88
C THR A 3 -39.29 11.68 14.62
N SER A 4 -38.21 11.15 14.01
CA SER A 4 -36.86 10.90 14.58
C SER A 4 -36.05 10.20 13.48
N GLU A 5 -35.07 10.89 12.89
CA GLU A 5 -33.64 10.93 13.31
C GLU A 5 -32.88 9.70 12.79
N ASP A 6 -31.99 9.91 11.83
CA ASP A 6 -30.55 9.79 12.13
C ASP A 6 -29.73 10.28 10.93
N THR A 7 -29.06 11.41 11.08
CA THR A 7 -27.82 11.72 10.34
C THR A 7 -26.91 12.49 11.28
N ASP A 8 -26.40 11.78 12.28
CA ASP A 8 -25.11 12.10 12.90
C ASP A 8 -24.03 11.94 11.84
N ASN A 9 -23.60 13.07 11.27
CA ASN A 9 -22.27 13.26 10.69
C ASN A 9 -22.14 14.72 10.29
N GLU A 10 -21.69 15.56 11.20
CA GLU A 10 -20.82 16.66 10.80
C GLU A 10 -19.91 16.98 11.98
N VAL A 11 -18.68 16.52 11.84
CA VAL A 11 -17.54 16.99 12.62
C VAL A 11 -17.60 18.51 12.54
N ASN A 12 -18.03 19.16 13.62
CA ASN A 12 -18.04 20.61 13.78
C ASN A 12 -16.58 21.08 13.74
N GLN A 13 -16.01 21.20 12.54
CA GLN A 13 -14.70 21.77 12.36
C GLN A 13 -14.85 23.28 12.57
N PRO A 14 -13.94 23.93 13.31
CA PRO A 14 -13.97 25.37 13.55
C PRO A 14 -14.06 26.20 12.25
N TYR A 15 -13.63 25.61 11.12
CA TYR A 15 -13.69 26.17 9.78
C TYR A 15 -15.11 26.29 9.20
N ASP A 16 -16.01 25.33 9.46
CA ASP A 16 -17.38 25.38 8.93
C ASP A 16 -18.19 26.49 9.59
N GLN A 17 -17.94 26.73 10.88
CA GLN A 17 -18.52 27.85 11.62
C GLN A 17 -18.02 29.20 11.09
N LEU A 18 -16.74 29.26 10.69
CA LEU A 18 -16.12 30.45 10.13
C LEU A 18 -16.71 30.78 8.75
N PHE A 19 -16.85 29.78 7.87
CA PHE A 19 -17.49 29.94 6.57
C PHE A 19 -18.98 30.27 6.67
N ALA A 20 -19.71 29.62 7.59
CA ALA A 20 -21.11 29.92 7.84
C ALA A 20 -21.31 31.35 8.34
N PHE A 21 -20.43 31.84 9.22
CA PHE A 21 -20.43 33.22 9.70
C PHE A 21 -20.26 34.22 8.54
N PHE A 22 -19.28 34.01 7.65
CA PHE A 22 -19.08 34.89 6.49
C PHE A 22 -20.26 34.86 5.51
N LYS A 23 -20.88 33.69 5.34
CA LYS A 23 -22.03 33.52 4.44
C LYS A 23 -23.32 34.14 4.98
N ALA A 24 -23.49 34.17 6.31
CA ALA A 24 -24.67 34.71 6.99
C ALA A 24 -24.58 36.20 7.36
N THR A 25 -23.39 36.81 7.24
CA THR A 25 -23.15 38.20 7.65
C THR A 25 -23.33 39.17 6.48
N SER A 26 -24.06 40.27 6.71
CA SER A 26 -24.28 41.28 5.68
C SER A 26 -23.00 42.02 5.31
N ILE A 27 -22.86 42.42 4.04
CA ILE A 27 -21.70 43.15 3.52
C ILE A 27 -21.40 44.43 4.32
N GLY A 28 -22.43 45.13 4.84
CA GLY A 28 -22.24 46.33 5.67
C GLY A 28 -21.58 46.05 7.02
N ILE A 29 -21.90 44.91 7.65
CA ILE A 29 -21.28 44.46 8.91
C ILE A 29 -19.87 43.94 8.65
N LEU A 30 -19.64 43.22 7.55
CA LEU A 30 -18.30 42.80 7.12
C LEU A 30 -17.38 44.01 6.87
N TYR A 31 -17.92 45.11 6.31
CA TYR A 31 -17.16 46.34 6.08
C TYR A 31 -16.77 47.04 7.39
N GLN A 32 -17.67 47.04 8.39
CA GLN A 32 -17.40 47.58 9.73
C GLN A 32 -16.43 46.72 10.54
N LEU A 33 -16.44 45.39 10.33
CA LEU A 33 -15.49 44.46 10.94
C LEU A 33 -14.15 44.40 10.19
N SER A 34 -14.06 44.96 8.98
CA SER A 34 -12.84 44.91 8.16
C SER A 34 -11.58 45.40 8.88
N PRO A 35 -11.59 46.45 9.73
CA PRO A 35 -10.38 46.88 10.44
C PRO A 35 -9.91 45.86 11.50
N HIS A 36 -10.84 45.06 12.04
CA HIS A 36 -10.55 44.00 13.00
C HIS A 36 -10.15 42.69 12.33
N LEU A 37 -10.73 42.37 11.17
CA LEU A 37 -10.34 41.25 10.30
C LEU A 37 -8.99 41.48 9.59
N LEU A 38 -8.61 42.75 9.39
CA LEU A 38 -7.32 43.19 8.85
C LEU A 38 -6.32 43.57 9.95
N SER A 39 -6.63 43.30 11.22
CA SER A 39 -5.66 43.47 12.30
C SER A 39 -4.47 42.54 12.10
N GLU A 40 -3.28 42.96 12.56
CA GLU A 40 -2.04 42.17 12.41
C GLU A 40 -2.19 40.74 12.98
N GLU A 41 -2.97 40.57 14.04
CA GLU A 41 -3.21 39.28 14.69
C GLU A 41 -4.04 38.33 13.81
N TYR A 42 -5.10 38.83 13.17
CA TYR A 42 -5.91 38.04 12.23
C TYR A 42 -5.18 37.79 10.91
N GLN A 43 -4.37 38.74 10.43
CA GLN A 43 -3.49 38.52 9.27
C GLN A 43 -2.44 37.44 9.56
N ALA A 44 -1.81 37.46 10.74
CA ALA A 44 -0.87 36.41 11.14
C ALA A 44 -1.54 35.03 11.24
N MET A 45 -2.78 34.95 11.71
CA MET A 45 -3.55 33.71 11.77
C MET A 45 -3.94 33.20 10.37
N LEU A 46 -4.29 34.11 9.45
CA LEU A 46 -4.53 33.77 8.04
C LEU A 46 -3.25 33.31 7.34
N ASP A 47 -2.11 33.97 7.59
CA ASP A 47 -0.82 33.59 7.03
C ASP A 47 -0.35 32.21 7.55
N ASP A 48 -0.56 31.92 8.84
CA ASP A 48 -0.31 30.60 9.43
C ASP A 48 -1.20 29.52 8.78
N LEU A 49 -2.48 29.81 8.56
CA LEU A 49 -3.41 28.89 7.90
C LEU A 49 -3.02 28.64 6.43
N VAL A 50 -2.69 29.70 5.70
CA VAL A 50 -2.18 29.61 4.31
C VAL A 50 -0.86 28.84 4.29
N GLY A 51 0.01 29.04 5.28
CA GLY A 51 1.26 28.31 5.45
C GLY A 51 1.03 26.82 5.64
N LYS A 52 0.15 26.43 6.57
CA LYS A 52 -0.22 25.03 6.83
C LYS A 52 -0.85 24.37 5.61
N ALA A 53 -1.80 25.04 4.96
CA ALA A 53 -2.45 24.54 3.75
C ALA A 53 -1.44 24.33 2.60
N LYS A 54 -0.44 25.21 2.46
CA LYS A 54 0.63 25.03 1.48
C LYS A 54 1.48 23.80 1.76
N VAL A 55 1.84 23.56 3.03
CA VAL A 55 2.62 22.37 3.43
C VAL A 55 1.83 21.10 3.14
N GLU A 56 0.56 21.03 3.57
CA GLU A 56 -0.31 19.88 3.29
C GLU A 56 -0.47 19.62 1.79
N LEU A 57 -0.62 20.66 0.98
CA LEU A 57 -0.69 20.53 -0.48
C LEU A 57 0.62 20.01 -1.08
N ILE A 58 1.78 20.42 -0.56
CA ILE A 58 3.08 19.92 -1.01
C ILE A 58 3.20 18.44 -0.66
N ASP A 59 2.90 18.05 0.57
CA ASP A 59 2.97 16.65 1.01
C ASP A 59 2.07 15.75 0.15
N LEU A 60 0.84 16.20 -0.16
CA LEU A 60 -0.08 15.49 -1.05
C LEU A 60 0.45 15.35 -2.49
N LEU A 61 1.09 16.41 -3.02
CA LEU A 61 1.68 16.36 -4.35
C LEU A 61 2.89 15.42 -4.40
N GLU A 62 3.75 15.46 -3.38
CA GLU A 62 4.90 14.55 -3.26
C GLU A 62 4.44 13.09 -3.15
N GLU A 63 3.40 12.80 -2.36
CA GLU A 63 2.81 11.47 -2.27
C GLU A 63 2.23 11.00 -3.61
N ALA A 64 1.52 11.88 -4.32
CA ALA A 64 0.93 11.57 -5.62
C ALA A 64 2.00 11.29 -6.68
N GLU A 65 3.06 12.10 -6.73
CA GLU A 65 4.21 11.89 -7.62
C GLU A 65 4.93 10.59 -7.31
N TYR A 66 5.19 10.31 -6.03
CA TYR A 66 5.80 9.06 -5.59
C TYR A 66 4.95 7.84 -5.99
N THR A 67 3.64 7.90 -5.74
CA THR A 67 2.70 6.83 -6.08
C THR A 67 2.65 6.58 -7.59
N ASN A 68 2.66 7.66 -8.39
CA ASN A 68 2.71 7.56 -9.85
C ASN A 68 4.03 6.89 -10.30
N ALA A 69 5.18 7.33 -9.77
CA ALA A 69 6.47 6.73 -10.09
C ALA A 69 6.54 5.24 -9.72
N LEU A 70 5.98 4.87 -8.55
CA LEU A 70 5.90 3.47 -8.11
C LEU A 70 5.03 2.63 -9.06
N ASN A 71 3.87 3.14 -9.46
CA ASN A 71 2.98 2.46 -10.40
C ASN A 71 3.63 2.29 -11.79
N GLN A 72 4.34 3.32 -12.28
CA GLN A 72 5.11 3.21 -13.52
C GLN A 72 6.21 2.15 -13.43
N LYS A 73 6.91 2.05 -12.29
CA LYS A 73 7.91 1.01 -12.04
C LYS A 73 7.28 -0.39 -12.04
N ILE A 74 6.12 -0.54 -11.43
CA ILE A 74 5.34 -1.79 -11.45
C ILE A 74 4.95 -2.15 -12.89
N GLU A 75 4.47 -1.19 -13.68
CA GLU A 75 4.16 -1.42 -15.10
C GLU A 75 5.38 -1.83 -15.92
N GLN A 76 6.53 -1.20 -15.67
CA GLN A 76 7.78 -1.61 -16.30
C GLN A 76 8.13 -3.06 -15.93
N TRP A 77 7.96 -3.47 -14.67
CA TRP A 77 8.16 -4.85 -14.24
C TRP A 77 7.16 -5.82 -14.85
N ARG A 78 5.89 -5.42 -15.04
CA ARG A 78 4.88 -6.23 -15.73
C ARG A 78 5.31 -6.53 -17.16
N ASN A 79 5.82 -5.52 -17.87
CA ASN A 79 6.16 -5.59 -19.29
C ASN A 79 7.61 -6.02 -19.56
N GLN A 80 8.47 -6.09 -18.54
CA GLN A 80 9.86 -6.51 -18.68
C GLN A 80 9.91 -7.94 -19.21
N LYS A 81 10.75 -8.19 -20.24
CA LYS A 81 10.94 -9.55 -20.78
C LYS A 81 11.32 -10.53 -19.65
N ARG A 82 10.69 -11.70 -19.63
CA ARG A 82 11.01 -12.80 -18.71
C ARG A 82 11.29 -14.07 -19.49
N GLY A 83 12.17 -14.91 -18.95
CA GLY A 83 12.40 -16.23 -19.54
C GLY A 83 11.15 -17.11 -19.40
N PRO A 84 10.97 -18.10 -20.29
CA PRO A 84 9.78 -18.95 -20.29
C PRO A 84 9.66 -19.79 -19.01
N LYS A 85 10.76 -19.98 -18.27
CA LYS A 85 10.88 -20.81 -17.06
C LYS A 85 10.91 -20.03 -15.75
N HIS A 86 10.39 -18.80 -15.73
CA HIS A 86 10.32 -18.01 -14.51
C HIS A 86 8.90 -17.61 -14.17
N THR A 87 8.59 -17.65 -12.88
CA THR A 87 7.39 -17.04 -12.31
C THR A 87 7.73 -15.67 -11.78
N ARG A 88 7.06 -14.64 -12.28
CA ARG A 88 7.22 -13.27 -11.78
C ARG A 88 6.20 -12.99 -10.68
N VAL A 89 6.68 -12.48 -9.56
CA VAL A 89 5.85 -11.98 -8.48
C VAL A 89 6.17 -10.51 -8.26
N ILE A 90 5.14 -9.67 -8.25
CA ILE A 90 5.26 -8.27 -7.84
C ILE A 90 4.49 -8.12 -6.54
N VAL A 91 5.16 -7.57 -5.53
CA VAL A 91 4.56 -7.35 -4.21
C VAL A 91 4.54 -5.86 -3.95
N LYS A 92 3.33 -5.32 -3.74
CA LYS A 92 3.10 -3.95 -3.29
C LYS A 92 2.79 -3.96 -1.80
N ILE A 93 3.40 -3.06 -1.05
CA ILE A 93 3.19 -2.89 0.38
C ILE A 93 2.64 -1.48 0.59
N ILE A 94 1.54 -1.38 1.32
CA ILE A 94 0.93 -0.14 1.79
C ILE A 94 1.05 -0.15 3.31
N ASN A 95 1.74 0.83 3.86
CA ASN A 95 1.98 0.94 5.28
C ASN A 95 1.27 2.17 5.84
N ASN A 96 0.13 1.94 6.49
CA ASN A 96 -0.66 2.97 7.14
C ASN A 96 -0.25 3.19 8.60
N THR A 97 0.86 2.58 9.06
CA THR A 97 1.37 2.75 10.41
C THR A 97 2.36 3.93 10.49
N SER A 98 2.63 4.39 11.70
CA SER A 98 3.69 5.36 12.01
C SER A 98 5.10 4.75 12.07
N HIS A 99 5.25 3.48 11.69
CA HIS A 99 6.49 2.72 11.80
C HIS A 99 7.14 2.56 10.43
N THR A 100 8.47 2.67 10.38
CA THR A 100 9.24 2.36 9.16
C THR A 100 9.79 0.96 9.27
N PHE A 101 9.34 0.05 8.40
CA PHE A 101 9.78 -1.34 8.45
C PHE A 101 10.97 -1.59 7.54
N GLY A 102 12.01 -2.24 8.07
CA GLY A 102 13.11 -2.81 7.28
C GLY A 102 13.00 -4.32 7.14
N ILE A 103 13.75 -4.92 6.20
CA ILE A 103 13.82 -6.38 6.09
C ILE A 103 14.86 -6.92 7.08
N ALA A 104 14.40 -7.61 8.11
CA ALA A 104 15.28 -8.27 9.08
C ALA A 104 15.79 -9.61 8.55
N GLN A 105 14.86 -10.46 8.11
CA GLN A 105 15.16 -11.80 7.59
C GLN A 105 14.36 -12.05 6.32
N THR A 106 14.94 -12.83 5.42
CA THR A 106 14.24 -13.27 4.21
C THR A 106 14.90 -14.51 3.66
N SER A 107 14.11 -15.36 3.01
CA SER A 107 14.63 -16.44 2.17
C SER A 107 14.70 -16.05 0.69
N LEU A 108 14.26 -14.84 0.31
CA LEU A 108 14.38 -14.35 -1.06
C LEU A 108 15.84 -14.20 -1.46
N PRO A 109 16.17 -14.45 -2.74
CA PRO A 109 17.53 -14.28 -3.27
C PRO A 109 17.84 -12.80 -3.50
N MET A 110 17.89 -12.01 -2.42
CA MET A 110 18.29 -10.61 -2.45
C MET A 110 19.74 -10.45 -1.99
N SER A 111 20.46 -9.51 -2.60
CA SER A 111 21.77 -9.12 -2.09
C SER A 111 21.64 -8.44 -0.72
N LYS A 112 22.73 -8.47 0.05
CA LYS A 112 22.80 -7.79 1.35
C LYS A 112 22.48 -6.29 1.23
N ALA A 113 23.01 -5.64 0.20
CA ALA A 113 22.79 -4.21 -0.05
C ALA A 113 21.33 -3.91 -0.38
N GLU A 114 20.69 -4.71 -1.24
CA GLU A 114 19.25 -4.56 -1.54
C GLU A 114 18.41 -4.70 -0.27
N ARG A 115 18.67 -5.73 0.55
CA ARG A 115 17.98 -5.95 1.81
C ARG A 115 18.14 -4.79 2.79
N GLU A 116 19.35 -4.28 2.96
CA GLU A 116 19.65 -3.19 3.89
C GLU A 116 19.12 -1.83 3.42
N SER A 117 19.01 -1.65 2.12
CA SER A 117 18.40 -0.45 1.51
C SER A 117 16.87 -0.47 1.51
N PHE A 118 16.26 -1.65 1.68
CA PHE A 118 14.80 -1.78 1.59
C PHE A 118 14.14 -1.22 2.85
N GLN A 119 13.26 -0.25 2.63
CA GLN A 119 12.40 0.32 3.66
C GLN A 119 10.97 0.43 3.16
N THR A 120 10.04 0.13 4.06
CA THR A 120 8.63 0.47 3.92
C THR A 120 8.40 1.73 4.75
N PRO A 121 8.30 2.92 4.13
CA PRO A 121 8.18 4.18 4.87
C PRO A 121 6.88 4.23 5.69
N THR A 122 6.89 5.02 6.76
CA THR A 122 5.67 5.40 7.51
C THR A 122 4.63 6.02 6.56
N GLN A 123 3.36 5.67 6.75
CA GLN A 123 2.23 6.22 5.96
C GLN A 123 2.49 6.26 4.45
N GLY A 124 3.14 5.22 3.92
CA GLY A 124 3.64 5.23 2.56
C GLY A 124 3.54 3.86 1.88
N GLN A 125 4.00 3.81 0.65
CA GLN A 125 3.89 2.62 -0.19
C GLN A 125 5.28 2.23 -0.69
N THR A 126 5.48 0.95 -0.98
CA THR A 126 6.67 0.46 -1.68
C THR A 126 6.32 -0.79 -2.47
N ALA A 127 7.21 -1.22 -3.34
CA ALA A 127 7.04 -2.47 -4.05
C ALA A 127 8.38 -3.10 -4.41
N PHE A 128 8.37 -4.43 -4.55
CA PHE A 128 9.50 -5.18 -5.06
C PHE A 128 9.02 -6.26 -6.04
N LYS A 129 9.96 -6.72 -6.87
CA LYS A 129 9.75 -7.77 -7.85
C LYS A 129 10.67 -8.94 -7.55
N CYS A 130 10.14 -10.15 -7.61
CA CYS A 130 10.91 -11.39 -7.55
C CYS A 130 10.63 -12.23 -8.80
N ASP A 131 11.67 -12.82 -9.36
CA ASP A 131 11.56 -13.83 -10.42
C ASP A 131 12.03 -15.17 -9.84
N PHE A 132 11.17 -16.18 -9.87
CA PHE A 132 11.46 -17.52 -9.37
C PHE A 132 11.60 -18.51 -10.50
N ASP A 133 12.71 -19.23 -10.50
CA ASP A 133 12.92 -20.32 -11.46
C ASP A 133 11.91 -21.43 -11.20
N TYR A 134 11.24 -21.88 -12.26
CA TYR A 134 10.48 -23.10 -12.21
C TYR A 134 11.20 -24.20 -12.99
N SER A 135 11.65 -25.24 -12.28
CA SER A 135 12.26 -26.42 -12.89
C SER A 135 11.18 -27.39 -13.37
N TYR A 136 11.30 -27.84 -14.62
CA TYR A 136 10.43 -28.85 -15.23
C TYR A 136 11.17 -30.20 -15.25
N ALA A 137 10.51 -31.25 -14.77
CA ALA A 137 10.87 -32.63 -15.07
C ALA A 137 9.58 -33.45 -15.11
N TYR A 138 9.37 -34.20 -16.19
CA TYR A 138 8.28 -35.17 -16.28
C TYR A 138 8.66 -36.45 -15.53
N PRO A 139 7.73 -37.12 -14.82
CA PRO A 139 6.32 -36.74 -14.60
C PRO A 139 6.14 -35.65 -13.52
N TRP A 140 5.08 -34.83 -13.66
CA TRP A 140 4.75 -33.82 -12.66
C TRP A 140 4.10 -34.48 -11.43
N PRO A 141 4.62 -34.22 -10.21
CA PRO A 141 3.91 -34.60 -9.01
C PRO A 141 2.63 -33.78 -8.87
N LYS A 142 1.60 -34.41 -8.30
CA LYS A 142 0.23 -33.85 -8.19
C LYS A 142 0.19 -32.45 -7.56
N ASN A 143 1.09 -32.18 -6.61
CA ASN A 143 1.24 -30.91 -5.89
C ASN A 143 2.73 -30.56 -5.81
N LYS A 144 3.28 -29.88 -6.81
CA LYS A 144 4.68 -29.45 -6.78
C LYS A 144 4.81 -28.08 -6.12
N ILE A 145 5.51 -27.98 -4.99
CA ILE A 145 5.92 -26.68 -4.46
C ILE A 145 6.96 -26.11 -5.42
N MET A 146 6.65 -24.97 -6.03
CA MET A 146 7.51 -24.30 -7.01
C MET A 146 8.49 -23.39 -6.28
N PHE A 147 7.98 -22.64 -5.31
CA PHE A 147 8.77 -21.91 -4.33
C PHE A 147 7.92 -21.68 -3.08
N ASN A 148 8.59 -21.47 -1.96
CA ASN A 148 7.98 -21.07 -0.70
C ASN A 148 9.02 -20.22 0.03
N GLN A 149 8.71 -18.94 0.16
CA GLN A 149 9.62 -17.89 0.59
C GLN A 149 8.99 -17.08 1.71
N PHE A 150 9.81 -16.37 2.47
CA PHE A 150 9.32 -15.43 3.47
C PHE A 150 10.16 -14.16 3.54
N ILE A 151 9.55 -13.11 4.09
CA ILE A 151 10.18 -11.85 4.46
C ILE A 151 9.64 -11.44 5.82
N ASP A 152 10.53 -11.13 6.75
CA ASP A 152 10.19 -10.53 8.03
C ASP A 152 10.52 -9.03 7.95
N PHE A 153 9.47 -8.21 7.99
CA PHE A 153 9.52 -6.76 8.10
C PHE A 153 9.48 -6.38 9.57
N VAL A 154 10.43 -5.59 10.08
CA VAL A 154 10.53 -5.32 11.52
C VAL A 154 10.88 -3.86 11.78
N ASP A 155 10.27 -3.30 12.83
CA ASP A 155 10.63 -2.04 13.48
C ASP A 155 10.55 -2.22 15.00
N ASN A 156 11.70 -2.17 15.68
CA ASN A 156 11.83 -2.30 17.14
C ASN A 156 11.04 -3.49 17.74
N HIS A 157 9.82 -3.24 18.22
CA HIS A 157 8.95 -4.17 18.92
C HIS A 157 7.81 -4.74 18.06
N ILE A 158 7.64 -4.22 16.84
CA ILE A 158 6.61 -4.61 15.88
C ILE A 158 7.29 -5.30 14.70
N GLY A 159 6.68 -6.36 14.21
CA GLY A 159 7.05 -6.93 12.93
C GLY A 159 5.89 -7.60 12.23
N VAL A 160 6.16 -7.97 10.98
CA VAL A 160 5.24 -8.65 10.09
C VAL A 160 6.01 -9.66 9.29
N ARG A 161 5.55 -10.91 9.32
CA ARG A 161 6.01 -11.96 8.44
C ARG A 161 5.09 -12.05 7.24
N PHE A 162 5.68 -11.98 6.05
CA PHE A 162 5.01 -12.28 4.79
C PHE A 162 5.55 -13.60 4.24
N ASP A 163 4.71 -14.62 4.15
CA ASP A 163 5.03 -15.86 3.45
C ASP A 163 4.39 -15.86 2.06
N LEU A 164 5.21 -16.20 1.08
CA LEU A 164 4.90 -16.17 -0.35
C LEU A 164 5.26 -17.51 -0.98
N GLY A 165 4.34 -18.14 -1.67
CA GLY A 165 4.59 -19.42 -2.32
C GLY A 165 3.70 -19.69 -3.51
N MET A 166 4.11 -20.66 -4.31
CA MET A 166 3.30 -21.19 -5.39
C MET A 166 3.38 -22.71 -5.39
N ILE A 167 2.21 -23.35 -5.42
CA ILE A 167 2.06 -24.78 -5.60
C ILE A 167 1.45 -25.00 -6.99
N MET A 168 2.06 -25.84 -7.80
CA MET A 168 1.49 -26.28 -9.06
C MET A 168 0.67 -27.55 -8.83
N ASN A 169 -0.63 -27.45 -9.07
CA ASN A 169 -1.53 -28.59 -9.02
C ASN A 169 -1.70 -29.15 -10.43
N THR A 170 -1.61 -30.47 -10.58
CA THR A 170 -1.89 -31.14 -11.85
C THR A 170 -3.19 -31.91 -11.78
N SER A 171 -4.10 -31.64 -12.71
CA SER A 171 -5.30 -32.48 -12.92
C SER A 171 -5.13 -33.35 -14.16
N PHE A 172 -5.55 -34.62 -14.07
CA PHE A 172 -5.56 -35.54 -15.20
C PHE A 172 -6.73 -35.22 -16.13
N GLY A 173 -6.45 -34.69 -17.32
CA GLY A 173 -7.34 -34.79 -18.47
C GLY A 173 -7.07 -36.09 -19.23
N VAL A 174 -8.05 -36.58 -20.02
CA VAL A 174 -7.95 -37.85 -20.77
C VAL A 174 -6.79 -37.85 -21.79
N HIS A 175 -6.31 -36.68 -22.22
CA HIS A 175 -5.25 -36.56 -23.23
C HIS A 175 -4.07 -35.64 -22.86
N THR A 176 -4.21 -34.70 -21.92
CA THR A 176 -3.11 -33.84 -21.45
C THR A 176 -3.35 -33.37 -20.00
N PRO A 177 -2.33 -33.37 -19.12
CA PRO A 177 -2.47 -32.84 -17.78
C PRO A 177 -2.63 -31.32 -17.83
N THR A 178 -3.68 -30.79 -17.17
CA THR A 178 -3.85 -29.35 -16.98
C THR A 178 -3.07 -28.93 -15.73
N LEU A 179 -2.24 -27.89 -15.86
CA LEU A 179 -1.50 -27.28 -14.77
C LEU A 179 -2.30 -26.11 -14.22
N ARG A 180 -2.52 -26.07 -12.90
CA ARG A 180 -3.20 -24.96 -12.22
C ARG A 180 -2.32 -24.43 -11.08
N PRO A 181 -1.82 -23.19 -11.16
CA PRO A 181 -1.11 -22.58 -10.06
C PRO A 181 -2.06 -22.29 -8.91
N SER A 182 -1.60 -22.53 -7.68
CA SER A 182 -2.22 -22.10 -6.44
C SER A 182 -1.21 -21.24 -5.69
N VAL A 183 -1.59 -20.00 -5.40
CA VAL A 183 -0.74 -19.03 -4.72
C VAL A 183 -0.97 -19.11 -3.22
N LYS A 184 0.12 -19.07 -2.46
CA LYS A 184 0.12 -18.83 -1.03
C LYS A 184 0.64 -17.41 -0.79
N ASN A 185 -0.20 -16.56 -0.22
CA ASN A 185 0.18 -15.27 0.34
C ASN A 185 -0.42 -15.16 1.73
N THR A 186 0.42 -15.18 2.76
CA THR A 186 -0.05 -15.00 4.13
C THR A 186 0.79 -13.93 4.79
N VAL A 187 0.12 -13.02 5.46
CA VAL A 187 0.76 -11.99 6.27
C VAL A 187 0.36 -12.20 7.73
N THR A 188 1.33 -12.11 8.64
CA THR A 188 1.10 -12.37 10.07
C THR A 188 1.91 -11.37 10.88
N SER A 189 1.27 -10.72 11.85
CA SER A 189 2.00 -9.88 12.80
C SER A 189 2.90 -10.74 13.69
N ILE A 190 4.15 -10.33 13.79
CA ILE A 190 5.19 -10.94 14.62
C ILE A 190 5.75 -9.86 15.55
N GLY A 191 6.43 -10.23 16.63
CA GLY A 191 6.96 -9.28 17.62
C GLY A 191 6.12 -9.19 18.89
N SER A 192 6.50 -8.27 19.78
CA SER A 192 5.84 -8.10 21.08
C SER A 192 4.58 -7.25 21.02
N SER A 193 4.47 -6.40 19.99
CA SER A 193 3.30 -5.54 19.75
C SER A 193 2.59 -5.97 18.47
N SER A 194 1.30 -6.25 18.56
CA SER A 194 0.49 -6.68 17.42
C SER A 194 0.14 -5.51 16.50
N ILE A 195 0.16 -5.74 15.20
CA ILE A 195 -0.44 -4.84 14.21
C ILE A 195 -1.44 -5.57 13.33
N LYS A 196 -2.40 -4.83 12.78
CA LYS A 196 -3.28 -5.38 11.75
C LYS A 196 -2.50 -5.47 10.45
N CYS A 197 -2.67 -6.59 9.77
CA CYS A 197 -2.07 -6.82 8.47
C CYS A 197 -3.00 -7.69 7.62
N SER A 198 -3.10 -7.38 6.33
CA SER A 198 -3.85 -8.16 5.36
C SER A 198 -3.06 -8.30 4.06
N THR A 199 -3.39 -9.32 3.29
CA THR A 199 -2.79 -9.54 1.98
C THR A 199 -3.82 -10.07 1.01
N THR A 200 -3.71 -9.63 -0.25
CA THR A 200 -4.65 -9.99 -1.31
C THR A 200 -3.86 -10.22 -2.60
N THR A 201 -4.22 -11.25 -3.36
CA THR A 201 -3.75 -11.41 -4.73
C THR A 201 -4.55 -10.48 -5.63
N THR A 202 -3.91 -9.46 -6.20
CA THR A 202 -4.58 -8.43 -7.02
C THR A 202 -4.61 -8.79 -8.50
N ARG A 203 -3.67 -9.64 -8.94
CA ARG A 203 -3.60 -10.12 -10.32
C ARG A 203 -3.00 -11.52 -10.37
N MET A 204 -3.46 -12.32 -11.31
CA MET A 204 -2.95 -13.66 -11.56
C MET A 204 -3.02 -13.94 -13.05
N GLY A 205 -1.90 -14.34 -13.66
CA GLY A 205 -1.84 -14.75 -15.04
C GLY A 205 -2.42 -16.14 -15.23
N ASP A 206 -3.22 -16.32 -16.29
CA ASP A 206 -3.92 -17.58 -16.57
C ASP A 206 -3.01 -18.65 -17.18
N GLU A 207 -1.92 -18.23 -17.82
CA GLU A 207 -1.03 -19.10 -18.59
C GLU A 207 0.44 -18.98 -18.17
N ALA A 208 1.22 -20.00 -18.53
CA ALA A 208 2.66 -19.97 -18.38
C ALA A 208 3.29 -19.03 -19.43
N PRO A 209 4.38 -18.30 -19.11
CA PRO A 209 5.04 -18.22 -17.81
C PRO A 209 4.15 -17.55 -16.76
N PHE A 210 3.98 -18.18 -15.60
CA PHE A 210 3.04 -17.69 -14.59
C PHE A 210 3.49 -16.34 -14.01
N ASP A 211 2.53 -15.49 -13.69
CA ASP A 211 2.77 -14.29 -12.89
C ASP A 211 1.60 -14.04 -11.96
N PHE A 212 1.88 -13.36 -10.86
CA PHE A 212 0.85 -12.85 -9.99
C PHE A 212 1.36 -11.67 -9.18
N GLU A 213 0.41 -10.91 -8.66
CA GLU A 213 0.67 -9.69 -7.91
C GLU A 213 -0.03 -9.78 -6.57
N VAL A 214 0.67 -9.30 -5.54
CA VAL A 214 0.21 -9.34 -4.16
C VAL A 214 0.25 -7.94 -3.61
N GLU A 215 -0.83 -7.53 -2.96
CA GLU A 215 -0.86 -6.34 -2.13
C GLU A 215 -0.83 -6.74 -0.66
N ILE A 216 -0.04 -6.03 0.14
CA ILE A 216 0.04 -6.17 1.59
C ILE A 216 -0.35 -4.82 2.19
N ILE A 217 -1.27 -4.83 3.15
CA ILE A 217 -1.68 -3.64 3.89
C ILE A 217 -1.28 -3.83 5.35
N LEU A 218 -0.56 -2.85 5.91
CA LEU A 218 -0.16 -2.78 7.32
C LEU A 218 -0.87 -1.60 7.97
N GLY A 219 -1.54 -1.82 9.12
CA GLY A 219 -2.29 -0.77 9.84
C GLY A 219 -3.69 -1.21 10.25
#